data_AF-A0A964H0L4-F1
#
_entry.id   AF-A0A964H0L4-F1
#
_cell.length_a   1.000
_cell.length_b   1.000
_cell.length_c   1.000
_cell.angle_alpha   90.00
_cell.angle_beta   90.00
_cell.angle_gamma   90.00
#
_symmetry.space_group_name_H-M   'P 1'
#
loop_
_entity.id
_entity.type
_entity.pdbx_description
1 polymer ?
#
loop_
_entity_poly.entity_id
_entity_poly.type
_entity_poly.pdbx_seq_one_letter_code
_entity_poly.pdbx_strand_id
1 'polypeptide(L)'
;MIDVVRFDHISMAVPEVDPQVELLERLFGFRYAGRFTEDGLIGANMDIPGVSGLSWELIAPDGPDSYLRRFLDGPQGAGIHHLTLQVRDLAQAVDAMRAEGVEPWGVRTDPAAVPLFLGASPPDGRVAVSPVGEDGGEAAADPLRDVAYIHPRRGGHGFLFQLYAGEAWHTPERFDDDRADTLGIIAVNHLAHAYAARMELADWYMRLFGMTLVHAPPESVVPPSSGFRTAVVEASTGQLRVEVIAPSAPESFVARFLDRRGASVHHVTFEVEDWDRAVAACGHHGVEIFGERDGETRGVGWREAFIHPRDTGGMLVQIFWQAEPGVWI
;
A
#
# COMPACT_ATOMS: atom_id res chain seq x y z
N MET A 1 -14.26 -1.37 -15.77
CA MET A 1 -13.20 -0.56 -15.16
C MET A 1 -13.81 0.40 -14.16
N ILE A 2 -13.13 0.61 -13.05
CA ILE A 2 -13.47 1.52 -11.96
C ILE A 2 -13.03 2.94 -12.33
N ASP A 3 -13.92 3.93 -12.19
CA ASP A 3 -13.60 5.36 -12.37
C ASP A 3 -12.94 5.89 -11.09
N VAL A 4 -11.61 5.74 -11.01
CA VAL A 4 -10.78 6.19 -9.89
C VAL A 4 -10.60 7.71 -9.96
N VAL A 5 -10.95 8.40 -8.87
CA VAL A 5 -10.73 9.83 -8.68
C VAL A 5 -9.32 10.07 -8.14
N ARG A 6 -8.91 9.32 -7.11
CA ARG A 6 -7.56 9.37 -6.55
C ARG A 6 -7.16 8.06 -5.88
N PHE A 7 -5.86 7.81 -5.85
CA PHE A 7 -5.25 6.87 -4.90
C PHE A 7 -5.07 7.64 -3.59
N ASP A 8 -5.84 7.26 -2.58
CA ASP A 8 -6.09 8.08 -1.40
C ASP A 8 -4.98 7.97 -0.36
N HIS A 9 -4.75 6.74 0.09
CA HIS A 9 -3.73 6.44 1.07
C HIS A 9 -3.21 5.02 0.94
N ILE A 10 -1.95 4.86 1.31
CA ILE A 10 -1.36 3.55 1.63
C ILE A 10 -1.48 3.40 3.15
N SER A 11 -2.16 2.34 3.58
CA SER A 11 -2.36 2.06 5.00
C SER A 11 -1.40 0.99 5.49
N MET A 12 -0.83 1.24 6.66
CA MET A 12 0.13 0.40 7.34
C MET A 12 -0.44 -0.03 8.70
N ALA A 13 -0.51 -1.35 8.91
CA ALA A 13 -0.86 -1.90 10.20
C ALA A 13 0.38 -1.95 11.10
N VAL A 14 0.26 -1.38 12.29
CA VAL A 14 1.33 -1.32 13.28
C VAL A 14 0.85 -1.74 14.67
N PRO A 15 1.76 -2.20 15.55
CA PRO A 15 1.39 -2.53 16.92
C PRO A 15 0.87 -1.32 17.70
N GLU A 16 1.50 -0.16 17.49
CA GLU A 16 1.20 1.10 18.17
C GLU A 16 1.41 2.27 17.19
N VAL A 17 0.49 3.24 17.18
CA VAL A 17 0.53 4.40 16.26
C VAL A 17 1.68 5.34 16.59
N ASP A 18 1.83 5.72 17.86
CA ASP A 18 2.73 6.81 18.26
C ASP A 18 4.22 6.53 17.97
N PRO A 19 4.77 5.35 18.30
CA PRO A 19 6.16 5.03 17.93
C PRO A 19 6.38 5.01 16.42
N GLN A 20 5.37 4.61 15.63
CA GLN A 20 5.47 4.59 14.19
C GLN A 20 5.41 6.00 13.60
N VAL A 21 4.55 6.88 14.11
CA VAL A 21 4.53 8.30 13.75
C VAL A 21 5.91 8.90 13.97
N GLU A 22 6.49 8.72 15.17
CA GLU A 22 7.82 9.25 15.49
C GLU A 22 8.89 8.74 14.51
N LEU A 23 8.87 7.45 14.18
CA LEU A 23 9.78 6.85 13.19
C LEU A 23 9.64 7.48 11.81
N LEU A 24 8.41 7.67 11.33
CA LEU A 24 8.15 8.24 10.01
C LEU A 24 8.49 9.73 9.95
N GLU A 25 8.21 10.50 11.01
CA GLU A 25 8.57 11.92 11.06
C GLU A 25 10.08 12.14 11.12
N ARG A 26 10.81 11.32 11.88
CA ARG A 26 12.25 11.51 12.12
C ARG A 26 13.12 11.03 10.96
N LEU A 27 12.79 9.89 10.33
CA LEU A 27 13.61 9.31 9.27
C LEU A 27 13.07 9.64 7.89
N PHE A 28 11.77 9.42 7.66
CA PHE A 28 11.15 9.58 6.35
C PHE A 28 10.76 11.02 6.04
N GLY A 29 10.76 11.87 7.06
CA GLY A 29 10.40 13.27 6.89
C GLY A 29 8.89 13.53 6.84
N PHE A 30 8.07 12.51 7.13
CA PHE A 30 6.61 12.61 7.06
C PHE A 30 6.10 13.68 8.03
N ARG A 31 4.91 14.22 7.75
CA ARG A 31 4.25 15.20 8.60
C ARG A 31 2.98 14.61 9.15
N TYR A 32 2.85 14.53 10.47
CA TYR A 32 1.60 14.13 11.09
C TYR A 32 0.46 15.09 10.73
N ALA A 33 -0.69 14.54 10.31
CA ALA A 33 -1.86 15.30 9.88
C ALA A 33 -3.03 15.20 10.87
N GLY A 34 -3.21 14.05 11.54
CA GLY A 34 -4.29 13.88 12.51
C GLY A 34 -4.45 12.45 13.01
N ARG A 35 -5.19 12.28 14.10
CA ARG A 35 -5.53 10.98 14.70
C ARG A 35 -7.01 10.72 14.55
N PHE A 36 -7.37 9.46 14.46
CA PHE A 36 -8.74 9.00 14.49
C PHE A 36 -8.89 7.73 15.32
N THR A 37 -10.14 7.40 15.65
CA THR A 37 -10.51 6.14 16.29
C THR A 37 -11.77 5.67 15.59
N GLU A 38 -11.74 4.45 15.07
CA GLU A 38 -12.83 3.91 14.26
C GLU A 38 -12.88 2.38 14.46
N ASP A 39 -14.05 1.86 14.80
CA ASP A 39 -14.37 0.42 14.77
C ASP A 39 -13.29 -0.53 15.34
N GLY A 40 -12.81 -0.27 16.56
CA GLY A 40 -11.80 -1.15 17.18
C GLY A 40 -10.36 -0.82 16.77
N LEU A 41 -10.13 0.33 16.13
CA LEU A 41 -8.83 0.80 15.68
C LEU A 41 -8.53 2.20 16.19
N ILE A 42 -7.25 2.43 16.45
CA ILE A 42 -6.68 3.77 16.57
C ILE A 42 -5.83 3.99 15.34
N GLY A 43 -5.96 5.15 14.70
CA GLY A 43 -5.16 5.45 13.52
C GLY A 43 -4.66 6.88 13.46
N ALA A 44 -3.72 7.12 12.55
CA ALA A 44 -3.20 8.44 12.24
C ALA A 44 -2.99 8.61 10.73
N ASN A 45 -3.26 9.81 10.25
CA ASN A 45 -2.95 10.23 8.88
C ASN A 45 -1.65 11.02 8.89
N MET A 46 -0.82 10.81 7.87
CA MET A 46 0.43 11.52 7.66
C MET A 46 0.59 11.94 6.19
N ASP A 47 1.15 13.12 5.99
CA ASP A 47 1.55 13.62 4.68
C ASP A 47 2.96 13.12 4.33
N ILE A 48 3.16 12.82 3.05
CA ILE A 48 4.43 12.31 2.51
C ILE A 48 5.15 13.47 1.80
N PRO A 49 6.44 13.74 2.09
CA PRO A 49 7.20 14.78 1.40
C PRO A 49 7.21 14.58 -0.12
N GLY A 50 7.11 15.68 -0.86
CA GLY A 50 7.13 15.73 -2.33
C GLY A 50 5.86 15.23 -3.03
N VAL A 51 4.92 14.64 -2.31
CA VAL A 51 3.73 13.96 -2.86
C VAL A 51 2.47 14.79 -2.63
N SER A 52 1.58 14.83 -3.63
CA SER A 52 0.26 15.46 -3.53
C SER A 52 -0.87 14.44 -3.67
N GLY A 53 -1.89 14.54 -2.81
CA GLY A 53 -3.14 13.77 -2.93
C GLY A 53 -3.05 12.28 -2.56
N LEU A 54 -1.86 11.75 -2.23
CA LEU A 54 -1.65 10.43 -1.65
C LEU A 54 -1.09 10.61 -0.24
N SER A 55 -1.72 9.99 0.75
CA SER A 55 -1.32 10.06 2.16
C SER A 55 -0.86 8.71 2.70
N TRP A 56 -0.29 8.73 3.90
CA TRP A 56 0.07 7.54 4.65
C TRP A 56 -0.84 7.38 5.85
N GLU A 57 -1.53 6.24 5.95
CA GLU A 57 -2.37 5.92 7.09
C GLU A 57 -1.66 4.89 7.97
N LEU A 58 -1.70 5.12 9.28
CA LEU A 58 -1.33 4.13 10.29
C LEU A 58 -2.60 3.62 10.97
N ILE A 59 -2.71 2.32 11.14
CA ILE A 59 -3.76 1.69 11.95
C ILE A 59 -3.15 0.76 12.98
N ALA A 60 -3.67 0.81 14.20
CA ALA A 60 -3.29 -0.07 15.31
C ALA A 60 -4.53 -0.58 16.04
N PRO A 61 -4.43 -1.74 16.73
CA PRO A 61 -5.48 -2.21 17.63
C PRO A 61 -5.82 -1.16 18.70
N ASP A 62 -7.11 -0.88 18.91
CA ASP A 62 -7.54 -0.05 20.06
C ASP A 62 -7.65 -0.83 21.38
N GLY A 63 -7.57 -2.16 21.30
CA GLY A 63 -7.77 -3.07 22.41
C GLY A 63 -7.50 -4.54 22.06
N PRO A 64 -7.61 -5.45 23.04
CA PRO A 64 -7.28 -6.87 22.88
C PRO A 64 -8.19 -7.63 21.91
N ASP A 65 -9.43 -7.16 21.73
CA ASP A 65 -10.43 -7.79 20.87
C ASP A 65 -10.42 -7.26 19.43
N SER A 66 -9.53 -6.31 19.12
CA SER A 66 -9.41 -5.73 17.78
C SER A 66 -9.05 -6.80 16.74
N TYR A 67 -9.77 -6.78 15.61
CA TYR A 67 -9.56 -7.74 14.53
C TYR A 67 -8.14 -7.60 13.91
N LEU A 68 -7.56 -6.40 13.95
CA LEU A 68 -6.24 -6.12 13.40
C LEU A 68 -5.15 -6.91 14.12
N ARG A 69 -5.41 -7.35 15.36
CA ARG A 69 -4.46 -8.20 16.10
C ARG A 69 -4.16 -9.50 15.37
N ARG A 70 -5.14 -10.10 14.71
CA ARG A 70 -4.94 -11.33 13.91
C ARG A 70 -4.04 -11.10 12.70
N PHE A 71 -4.07 -9.90 12.13
CA PHE A 71 -3.17 -9.53 11.03
C PHE A 71 -1.73 -9.39 11.54
N LEU A 72 -1.54 -8.66 12.64
CA LEU A 72 -0.23 -8.43 13.26
C LEU A 72 0.42 -9.71 13.79
N ASP A 73 -0.37 -10.62 14.35
CA ASP A 73 0.11 -11.94 14.81
C ASP A 73 0.25 -12.95 13.64
N GLY A 74 -0.23 -12.57 12.45
CA GLY A 74 -0.19 -13.38 11.24
C GLY A 74 1.18 -13.41 10.58
N PRO A 75 1.33 -14.17 9.48
CA PRO A 75 2.61 -14.24 8.78
C PRO A 75 3.04 -12.88 8.23
N GLN A 76 2.13 -11.99 7.82
CA GLN A 76 2.51 -10.66 7.32
C GLN A 76 3.20 -9.82 8.41
N GLY A 77 2.70 -9.85 9.64
CA GLY A 77 3.18 -8.97 10.71
C GLY A 77 2.80 -7.50 10.48
N ALA A 78 3.43 -6.59 11.22
CA ALA A 78 3.33 -5.16 10.93
C ALA A 78 3.84 -4.84 9.52
N GLY A 79 3.22 -3.87 8.84
CA GLY A 79 3.55 -3.50 7.47
C GLY A 79 2.34 -3.04 6.67
N ILE A 80 2.49 -2.99 5.34
CA ILE A 80 1.44 -2.53 4.44
C ILE A 80 0.20 -3.43 4.54
N HIS A 81 -0.93 -2.82 4.88
CA HIS A 81 -2.21 -3.50 5.07
C HIS A 81 -3.10 -3.38 3.84
N HIS A 82 -3.31 -2.16 3.36
CA HIS A 82 -4.24 -1.90 2.26
C HIS A 82 -3.92 -0.65 1.47
N LEU A 83 -4.50 -0.55 0.27
CA LEU A 83 -4.49 0.64 -0.57
C LEU A 83 -5.92 1.13 -0.76
N THR A 84 -6.14 2.40 -0.49
CA THR A 84 -7.46 3.01 -0.57
C THR A 84 -7.58 3.87 -1.81
N LEU A 85 -8.73 3.76 -2.49
CA LEU A 85 -9.06 4.53 -3.68
C LEU A 85 -10.37 5.27 -3.46
N GLN A 86 -10.36 6.57 -3.77
CA GLN A 86 -11.60 7.31 -3.98
C GLN A 86 -12.11 7.00 -5.37
N VAL A 87 -13.38 6.61 -5.47
CA VAL A 87 -14.06 6.35 -6.74
C VAL A 87 -15.19 7.34 -6.95
N ARG A 88 -15.52 7.58 -8.23
CA ARG A 88 -16.60 8.52 -8.57
C ARG A 88 -17.97 8.00 -8.17
N ASP A 89 -18.19 6.71 -8.34
CA ASP A 89 -19.44 6.01 -8.04
C ASP A 89 -19.12 4.61 -7.51
N LEU A 90 -19.51 4.33 -6.27
CA LEU A 90 -19.22 3.05 -5.62
C LEU A 90 -20.03 1.90 -6.20
N ALA A 91 -21.29 2.14 -6.59
CA ALA A 91 -22.14 1.10 -7.18
C ALA A 91 -21.57 0.68 -8.55
N GLN A 92 -21.15 1.64 -9.35
CA GLN A 92 -20.44 1.36 -10.61
C GLN A 92 -19.12 0.63 -10.37
N ALA A 93 -18.36 1.00 -9.33
CA ALA A 93 -17.13 0.31 -8.98
C ALA A 93 -17.39 -1.16 -8.59
N VAL A 94 -18.43 -1.43 -7.81
CA VAL A 94 -18.90 -2.78 -7.44
C VAL A 94 -19.27 -3.61 -8.68
N ASP A 95 -20.01 -3.03 -9.62
CA ASP A 95 -20.36 -3.70 -10.87
C ASP A 95 -19.12 -4.02 -11.72
N ALA A 96 -18.15 -3.09 -11.77
CA ALA A 96 -16.88 -3.31 -12.46
C ALA A 96 -16.04 -4.42 -11.81
N MET A 97 -16.03 -4.53 -10.48
CA MET A 97 -15.39 -5.64 -9.76
C MET A 97 -16.01 -6.97 -10.16
N ARG A 98 -17.34 -7.08 -10.12
CA ARG A 98 -18.07 -8.31 -10.48
C ARG A 98 -17.85 -8.71 -11.93
N ALA A 99 -17.77 -7.74 -12.84
CA ALA A 99 -17.46 -7.99 -14.26
C ALA A 99 -16.06 -8.60 -14.46
N GLU A 100 -15.09 -8.29 -13.59
CA GLU A 100 -13.76 -8.89 -13.56
C GLU A 100 -13.67 -10.15 -12.67
N GLY A 101 -14.81 -10.68 -12.21
CA GLY A 101 -14.88 -11.89 -11.38
C GLY A 101 -14.46 -11.68 -9.92
N VAL A 102 -14.38 -10.43 -9.46
CA VAL A 102 -14.11 -10.07 -8.06
C VAL A 102 -15.45 -9.87 -7.36
N GLU A 103 -15.77 -10.70 -6.35
CA GLU A 103 -16.92 -10.42 -5.50
C GLU A 103 -16.51 -9.44 -4.39
N PRO A 104 -17.02 -8.20 -4.41
CA PRO A 104 -16.66 -7.22 -3.41
C PRO A 104 -17.18 -7.59 -2.03
N TRP A 105 -16.48 -7.09 -1.04
CA TRP A 105 -16.82 -7.30 0.36
C TRP A 105 -17.09 -6.00 1.10
N GLY A 106 -17.78 -6.08 2.24
CA GLY A 106 -18.13 -4.92 3.06
C GLY A 106 -19.03 -3.89 2.37
N VAL A 107 -19.64 -4.25 1.23
CA VAL A 107 -20.55 -3.37 0.48
C VAL A 107 -21.77 -3.06 1.35
N ARG A 108 -21.78 -1.87 1.96
CA ARG A 108 -22.98 -1.32 2.62
C ARG A 108 -23.90 -0.73 1.56
N THR A 109 -24.66 -1.58 0.89
CA THR A 109 -25.86 -1.13 0.15
C THR A 109 -27.11 -1.10 1.04
N ASP A 110 -26.99 -1.60 2.28
CA ASP A 110 -28.05 -1.63 3.29
C ASP A 110 -27.58 -0.85 4.54
N PRO A 111 -28.27 0.24 4.93
CA PRO A 111 -27.99 0.98 6.15
C PRO A 111 -28.00 0.13 7.43
N ALA A 112 -28.64 -1.05 7.41
CA ALA A 112 -28.72 -1.98 8.55
C ALA A 112 -27.60 -3.05 8.59
N ALA A 113 -26.73 -3.11 7.58
CA ALA A 113 -25.66 -4.11 7.53
C ALA A 113 -24.52 -3.77 8.50
N VAL A 114 -24.27 -4.68 9.45
CA VAL A 114 -23.09 -4.65 10.35
C VAL A 114 -21.84 -4.98 9.52
N PRO A 115 -20.73 -4.25 9.70
CA PRO A 115 -19.54 -4.50 8.91
C PRO A 115 -18.99 -5.91 9.16
N LEU A 116 -18.69 -6.62 8.07
CA LEU A 116 -17.93 -7.86 8.10
C LEU A 116 -16.48 -7.46 7.81
N PHE A 117 -15.59 -7.56 8.80
CA PHE A 117 -14.18 -7.18 8.70
C PHE A 117 -13.22 -8.37 8.67
N LEU A 118 -12.01 -8.16 8.12
CA LEU A 118 -11.03 -9.19 7.78
C LEU A 118 -10.73 -10.09 8.98
N GLY A 119 -11.12 -11.36 8.86
CA GLY A 119 -10.88 -12.39 9.88
C GLY A 119 -12.12 -13.15 10.35
N ALA A 120 -13.33 -12.73 10.00
CA ALA A 120 -14.57 -13.45 10.31
C ALA A 120 -15.14 -14.17 9.06
N SER A 121 -14.54 -15.30 8.69
CA SER A 121 -15.33 -16.35 8.03
C SER A 121 -15.90 -17.23 9.14
N PRO A 122 -17.22 -17.32 9.34
CA PRO A 122 -17.76 -18.40 10.15
C PRO A 122 -17.42 -19.74 9.46
N PRO A 123 -17.11 -20.80 10.22
CA PRO A 123 -16.60 -22.08 9.70
C PRO A 123 -17.54 -22.81 8.71
N ASP A 124 -18.76 -22.31 8.55
CA ASP A 124 -19.89 -22.93 7.87
C ASP A 124 -20.50 -22.06 6.74
N GLY A 125 -19.86 -20.95 6.36
CA GLY A 125 -20.22 -20.18 5.16
C GLY A 125 -21.59 -19.48 5.23
N ARG A 126 -22.20 -19.39 6.41
CA ARG A 126 -23.43 -18.62 6.66
C ARG A 126 -23.07 -17.23 7.15
N VAL A 127 -23.58 -16.20 6.47
CA VAL A 127 -23.45 -14.79 6.89
C VAL A 127 -24.01 -14.64 8.31
N ALA A 128 -23.16 -14.26 9.26
CA ALA A 128 -23.60 -13.91 10.61
C ALA A 128 -24.14 -12.48 10.57
N VAL A 129 -25.46 -12.34 10.71
CA VAL A 129 -26.11 -11.08 11.04
C VAL A 129 -26.16 -11.02 12.56
N SER A 130 -25.45 -10.10 13.20
CA SER A 130 -25.65 -9.86 14.63
C SER A 130 -26.89 -8.99 14.82
N PRO A 131 -27.85 -9.36 15.69
CA PRO A 131 -28.94 -8.48 16.04
C PRO A 131 -28.38 -7.33 16.89
N VAL A 132 -28.72 -6.09 16.55
CA VAL A 132 -28.50 -4.95 17.46
C VAL A 132 -29.46 -5.15 18.63
N GLY A 133 -28.89 -5.17 19.84
CA GLY A 133 -29.63 -5.23 21.09
C GLY A 133 -30.52 -4.01 21.27
N GLU A 134 -31.73 -4.26 21.78
CA GLU A 134 -32.60 -3.24 22.34
C GLU A 134 -31.86 -2.59 23.51
N ASP A 135 -31.43 -1.32 23.37
CA ASP A 135 -31.28 -0.35 24.47
C ASP A 135 -30.94 1.05 23.93
N GLY A 136 -31.97 1.76 23.46
CA GLY A 136 -32.37 3.11 23.90
C GLY A 136 -31.37 4.28 24.11
N GLY A 137 -30.25 4.38 23.41
CA GLY A 137 -29.39 5.57 23.44
C GLY A 137 -29.17 6.19 22.07
N GLU A 138 -29.67 7.42 21.84
CA GLU A 138 -29.39 8.22 20.63
C GLU A 138 -27.88 8.57 20.56
N ALA A 139 -27.09 7.72 19.92
CA ALA A 139 -25.82 8.11 19.35
C ALA A 139 -26.10 8.90 18.06
N ALA A 140 -25.58 10.13 17.98
CA ALA A 140 -25.65 10.93 16.77
C ALA A 140 -25.04 10.12 15.61
N ALA A 141 -25.83 9.88 14.56
CA ALA A 141 -25.40 9.18 13.37
C ALA A 141 -24.31 10.00 12.66
N ASP A 142 -23.05 9.61 12.86
CA ASP A 142 -22.00 9.90 11.88
C ASP A 142 -22.40 9.16 10.59
N PRO A 143 -22.55 9.83 9.43
CA PRO A 143 -22.85 9.13 8.18
C PRO A 143 -21.61 8.36 7.73
N LEU A 144 -21.36 7.22 8.39
CA LEU A 144 -20.32 6.25 8.05
C LEU A 144 -20.45 5.93 6.56
N ARG A 145 -19.44 6.35 5.78
CA ARG A 145 -19.43 6.39 4.31
C ARG A 145 -19.61 5.00 3.68
N ASP A 146 -20.17 4.96 2.48
CA ASP A 146 -20.26 3.72 1.71
C ASP A 146 -18.86 3.30 1.27
N VAL A 147 -18.45 2.10 1.69
CA VAL A 147 -17.16 1.49 1.36
C VAL A 147 -17.36 0.12 0.72
N ALA A 148 -16.42 -0.28 -0.14
CA ALA A 148 -16.32 -1.61 -0.70
C ALA A 148 -14.86 -2.08 -0.64
N TYR A 149 -14.66 -3.38 -0.49
CA TYR A 149 -13.33 -3.98 -0.38
C TYR A 149 -13.11 -5.04 -1.45
N ILE A 150 -11.89 -5.08 -1.98
CA ILE A 150 -11.38 -6.20 -2.78
C ILE A 150 -10.47 -7.02 -1.88
N HIS A 151 -10.98 -8.16 -1.41
CA HIS A 151 -10.28 -8.97 -0.43
C HIS A 151 -9.06 -9.70 -1.05
N PRO A 152 -7.90 -9.78 -0.35
CA PRO A 152 -6.65 -10.36 -0.88
C PRO A 152 -6.82 -11.76 -1.50
N ARG A 153 -7.62 -12.62 -0.85
CA ARG A 153 -7.89 -14.00 -1.28
C ARG A 153 -9.12 -14.17 -2.18
N ARG A 154 -9.84 -13.08 -2.48
CA ARG A 154 -11.08 -13.09 -3.30
C ARG A 154 -10.99 -12.02 -4.37
N GLY A 155 -9.94 -12.11 -5.20
CA GLY A 155 -9.72 -11.22 -6.34
C GLY A 155 -8.76 -10.06 -6.10
N GLY A 156 -8.27 -9.84 -4.87
CA GLY A 156 -7.24 -8.82 -4.58
C GLY A 156 -5.79 -9.27 -4.82
N HIS A 157 -5.60 -10.50 -5.31
CA HIS A 157 -4.28 -11.05 -5.67
C HIS A 157 -3.22 -10.93 -4.56
N GLY A 158 -3.62 -11.05 -3.29
CA GLY A 158 -2.69 -10.94 -2.16
C GLY A 158 -2.61 -9.56 -1.50
N PHE A 159 -3.33 -8.58 -2.02
CA PHE A 159 -3.41 -7.23 -1.44
C PHE A 159 -4.86 -6.79 -1.22
N LEU A 160 -5.11 -6.02 -0.15
CA LEU A 160 -6.43 -5.47 0.16
C LEU A 160 -6.57 -4.11 -0.51
N PHE A 161 -7.67 -3.92 -1.22
CA PHE A 161 -8.07 -2.60 -1.71
C PHE A 161 -9.34 -2.16 -1.01
N GLN A 162 -9.36 -0.93 -0.53
CA GLN A 162 -10.57 -0.27 -0.03
C GLN A 162 -10.99 0.78 -1.06
N LEU A 163 -12.28 0.88 -1.31
CA LEU A 163 -12.86 1.83 -2.24
C LEU A 163 -14.01 2.55 -1.56
N TYR A 164 -14.07 3.85 -1.74
CA TYR A 164 -15.13 4.68 -1.18
C TYR A 164 -15.54 5.76 -2.17
N ALA A 165 -16.78 6.24 -2.07
CA ALA A 165 -17.26 7.41 -2.80
C ALA A 165 -17.60 8.56 -1.83
N GLY A 166 -17.56 9.79 -2.32
CA GLY A 166 -17.83 10.99 -1.52
C GLY A 166 -16.57 11.77 -1.16
N GLU A 167 -16.65 12.58 -0.10
CA GLU A 167 -15.54 13.46 0.30
C GLU A 167 -14.31 12.70 0.79
N ALA A 168 -13.15 13.32 0.65
CA ALA A 168 -11.89 12.88 1.22
C ALA A 168 -11.97 12.63 2.75
N TRP A 169 -11.28 11.62 3.28
CA TRP A 169 -11.00 11.54 4.74
C TRP A 169 -9.89 12.52 5.13
N HIS A 170 -8.87 12.60 4.30
CA HIS A 170 -7.76 13.52 4.42
C HIS A 170 -7.36 14.03 3.04
N THR A 171 -6.92 15.28 2.92
CA THR A 171 -6.44 15.84 1.66
C THR A 171 -5.02 16.35 1.85
N PRO A 172 -4.00 15.52 1.59
CA PRO A 172 -2.62 15.88 1.83
C PRO A 172 -2.18 16.99 0.87
N GLU A 173 -1.58 18.04 1.42
CA GLU A 173 -0.92 19.10 0.65
C GLU A 173 0.52 18.72 0.36
N ARG A 174 1.00 19.05 -0.84
CA ARG A 174 2.41 18.85 -1.18
C ARG A 174 3.28 19.75 -0.29
N PHE A 175 4.30 19.17 0.32
CA PHE A 175 5.35 19.91 1.01
C PHE A 175 6.70 19.31 0.69
N ASP A 176 7.76 20.12 0.79
CA ASP A 176 9.14 19.66 0.67
C ASP A 176 9.75 19.57 2.09
N ASP A 177 10.61 18.58 2.33
CA ASP A 177 11.30 18.36 3.60
C ASP A 177 12.80 18.63 3.44
N ASP A 178 13.28 19.72 4.01
CA ASP A 178 14.64 20.25 3.87
C ASP A 178 15.59 19.83 5.01
N ARG A 179 15.08 19.05 5.98
CA ARG A 179 15.84 18.57 7.13
C ARG A 179 16.97 17.62 6.74
N ALA A 180 18.21 17.96 7.08
CA ALA A 180 19.39 17.19 6.69
C ALA A 180 19.46 15.77 7.28
N ASP A 181 18.72 15.50 8.36
CA ASP A 181 18.66 14.22 9.06
C ASP A 181 17.51 13.31 8.60
N THR A 182 16.78 13.68 7.55
CA THR A 182 15.73 12.85 6.92
C THR A 182 16.17 12.35 5.55
N LEU A 183 15.42 11.37 5.01
CA LEU A 183 15.68 10.76 3.70
C LEU A 183 15.61 11.73 2.51
N GLY A 184 15.01 12.93 2.66
CA GLY A 184 14.86 13.87 1.55
C GLY A 184 13.97 13.32 0.43
N ILE A 185 12.83 12.73 0.80
CA ILE A 185 11.88 12.12 -0.13
C ILE A 185 11.25 13.20 -1.02
N ILE A 186 11.18 12.93 -2.32
CA ILE A 186 10.54 13.79 -3.32
C ILE A 186 9.37 13.11 -4.03
N ALA A 187 9.24 11.79 -3.94
CA ALA A 187 8.10 11.05 -4.45
C ALA A 187 7.96 9.65 -3.81
N VAL A 188 6.73 9.12 -3.81
CA VAL A 188 6.54 7.66 -3.81
C VAL A 188 6.76 7.18 -5.24
N ASN A 189 7.83 6.43 -5.49
CA ASN A 189 8.16 5.99 -6.84
C ASN A 189 7.23 4.87 -7.30
N HIS A 190 7.11 3.81 -6.49
CA HIS A 190 6.20 2.69 -6.74
C HIS A 190 5.93 1.85 -5.48
N LEU A 191 4.85 1.08 -5.54
CA LEU A 191 4.54 -0.03 -4.63
C LEU A 191 4.82 -1.35 -5.37
N ALA A 192 5.72 -2.17 -4.86
CA ALA A 192 6.03 -3.45 -5.50
C ALA A 192 5.07 -4.55 -5.04
N HIS A 193 4.37 -5.18 -5.97
CA HIS A 193 3.43 -6.28 -5.74
C HIS A 193 4.02 -7.58 -6.28
N ALA A 194 4.41 -8.49 -5.39
CA ALA A 194 4.91 -9.80 -5.78
C ALA A 194 3.78 -10.73 -6.20
N TYR A 195 3.88 -11.28 -7.41
CA TYR A 195 2.90 -12.22 -7.95
C TYR A 195 3.56 -13.25 -8.88
N ALA A 196 2.93 -14.41 -9.05
CA ALA A 196 3.53 -15.50 -9.83
C ALA A 196 3.67 -15.15 -11.32
N ALA A 197 2.72 -14.39 -11.88
CA ALA A 197 2.66 -14.04 -13.30
C ALA A 197 2.53 -12.52 -13.50
N ARG A 198 3.65 -11.83 -13.74
CA ARG A 198 3.67 -10.35 -13.75
C ARG A 198 2.68 -9.70 -14.71
N MET A 199 2.54 -10.25 -15.91
CA MET A 199 1.65 -9.69 -16.93
C MET A 199 0.18 -9.95 -16.61
N GLU A 200 -0.16 -11.08 -15.99
CA GLU A 200 -1.54 -11.36 -15.57
C GLU A 200 -2.03 -10.32 -14.56
N LEU A 201 -1.21 -10.01 -13.55
CA LEU A 201 -1.57 -9.03 -12.54
C LEU A 201 -1.48 -7.59 -13.07
N ALA A 202 -0.50 -7.27 -13.93
CA ALA A 202 -0.46 -5.97 -14.60
C ALA A 202 -1.72 -5.74 -15.46
N ASP A 203 -2.14 -6.73 -16.26
CA ASP A 203 -3.35 -6.65 -17.05
C ASP A 203 -4.60 -6.51 -16.17
N TRP A 204 -4.62 -7.15 -15.00
CA TRP A 204 -5.70 -6.98 -14.01
C TRP A 204 -5.77 -5.53 -13.50
N TYR A 205 -4.65 -4.92 -13.14
CA TYR A 205 -4.61 -3.50 -12.77
C TYR A 205 -5.11 -2.59 -13.91
N MET A 206 -4.71 -2.89 -15.15
CA MET A 206 -5.14 -2.11 -16.33
C MET A 206 -6.65 -2.25 -16.58
N ARG A 207 -7.22 -3.45 -16.53
CA ARG A 207 -8.65 -3.68 -16.77
C ARG A 207 -9.53 -3.15 -15.64
N LEU A 208 -9.14 -3.39 -14.39
CA LEU A 208 -9.96 -3.04 -13.25
C LEU A 208 -9.83 -1.58 -12.87
N PHE A 209 -8.61 -1.04 -12.74
CA PHE A 209 -8.36 0.32 -12.27
C PHE A 209 -7.98 1.31 -13.38
N GLY A 210 -7.87 0.87 -14.63
CA GLY A 210 -7.54 1.76 -15.74
C GLY A 210 -6.10 2.25 -15.77
N MET A 211 -5.21 1.58 -15.05
CA MET A 211 -3.78 1.89 -15.06
C MET A 211 -3.18 1.63 -16.45
N THR A 212 -2.04 2.25 -16.73
CA THR A 212 -1.34 2.12 -18.01
C THR A 212 -0.02 1.40 -17.84
N LEU A 213 0.30 0.46 -18.73
CA LEU A 213 1.61 -0.20 -18.72
C LEU A 213 2.69 0.77 -19.21
N VAL A 214 3.66 1.10 -18.35
CA VAL A 214 4.74 2.05 -18.66
C VAL A 214 6.10 1.38 -18.83
N HIS A 215 6.29 0.20 -18.23
CA HIS A 215 7.52 -0.57 -18.35
C HIS A 215 7.24 -2.08 -18.27
N ALA A 216 7.76 -2.86 -19.21
CA ALA A 216 7.74 -4.33 -19.14
C ALA A 216 8.80 -4.91 -20.09
N PRO A 217 10.02 -5.21 -19.62
CA PRO A 217 11.03 -5.81 -20.46
C PRO A 217 10.58 -7.18 -20.97
N PRO A 218 10.86 -7.51 -22.25
CA PRO A 218 10.57 -8.82 -22.78
C PRO A 218 11.37 -9.88 -22.04
N GLU A 219 10.84 -11.10 -21.94
CA GLU A 219 11.49 -12.15 -21.13
C GLU A 219 12.89 -12.52 -21.60
N SER A 220 13.15 -12.37 -22.90
CA SER A 220 14.43 -12.65 -23.54
C SER A 220 15.57 -11.76 -23.07
N VAL A 221 15.29 -10.59 -22.48
CA VAL A 221 16.32 -9.65 -22.01
C VAL A 221 16.50 -9.65 -20.49
N VAL A 222 15.70 -10.44 -19.77
CA VAL A 222 15.82 -10.59 -18.31
C VAL A 222 16.47 -11.93 -18.01
N PRO A 223 17.77 -11.97 -17.66
CA PRO A 223 18.46 -13.21 -17.37
C PRO A 223 17.87 -13.88 -16.11
N PRO A 224 17.92 -15.21 -15.99
CA PRO A 224 17.44 -15.92 -14.80
C PRO A 224 18.06 -15.43 -13.49
N SER A 225 19.30 -14.94 -13.55
CA SER A 225 20.06 -14.40 -12.42
C SER A 225 19.58 -13.03 -11.91
N SER A 226 18.67 -12.34 -12.62
CA SER A 226 18.12 -11.04 -12.18
C SER A 226 17.33 -11.12 -10.87
N GLY A 227 16.89 -12.30 -10.48
CA GLY A 227 16.09 -12.53 -9.27
C GLY A 227 14.58 -12.31 -9.48
N PHE A 228 14.20 -11.46 -10.43
CA PHE A 228 12.81 -11.20 -10.78
C PHE A 228 12.64 -10.69 -12.21
N ARG A 229 11.40 -10.67 -12.67
CA ARG A 229 10.92 -10.01 -13.88
C ARG A 229 9.89 -8.97 -13.45
N THR A 230 9.90 -7.81 -14.10
CA THR A 230 9.04 -6.69 -13.72
C THR A 230 8.04 -6.27 -14.81
N ALA A 231 6.91 -5.71 -14.38
CA ALA A 231 5.97 -4.95 -15.19
C ALA A 231 5.43 -3.79 -14.34
N VAL A 232 5.64 -2.55 -14.77
CA VAL A 232 5.20 -1.34 -14.07
C VAL A 232 3.96 -0.79 -14.73
N VAL A 233 2.92 -0.59 -13.92
CA VAL A 233 1.70 0.10 -14.31
C VAL A 233 1.56 1.42 -13.54
N GLU A 234 1.11 2.47 -14.23
CA GLU A 234 0.96 3.81 -13.67
C GLU A 234 -0.53 4.18 -13.55
N ALA A 235 -0.90 4.77 -12.41
CA ALA A 235 -2.22 5.31 -12.20
C ALA A 235 -2.49 6.45 -13.19
N SER A 236 -3.70 6.53 -13.74
CA SER A 236 -4.11 7.66 -14.60
C SER A 236 -4.00 9.03 -13.91
N THR A 237 -4.02 9.04 -12.58
CA THR A 237 -3.83 10.24 -11.75
C THR A 237 -2.37 10.67 -11.62
N GLY A 238 -1.41 9.81 -12.00
CA GLY A 238 0.03 10.02 -11.82
C GLY A 238 0.54 9.91 -10.38
N GLN A 239 -0.34 9.62 -9.42
CA GLN A 239 -0.01 9.63 -7.98
C GLN A 239 0.73 8.40 -7.49
N LEU A 240 0.53 7.25 -8.16
CA LEU A 240 1.06 5.97 -7.73
C LEU A 240 1.40 5.11 -8.94
N ARG A 241 2.47 4.32 -8.79
CA ARG A 241 2.80 3.21 -9.68
C ARG A 241 2.79 1.91 -8.90
N VAL A 242 2.44 0.84 -9.58
CA VAL A 242 2.58 -0.51 -9.07
C VAL A 242 3.61 -1.23 -9.93
N GLU A 243 4.68 -1.70 -9.29
CA GLU A 243 5.64 -2.61 -9.91
C GLU A 243 5.22 -4.04 -9.62
N VAL A 244 4.80 -4.78 -10.64
CA VAL A 244 4.53 -6.21 -10.47
C VAL A 244 5.83 -7.00 -10.66
N ILE A 245 6.30 -7.62 -9.59
CA ILE A 245 7.49 -8.48 -9.61
C ILE A 245 7.10 -9.96 -9.62
N ALA A 246 7.70 -10.73 -10.53
CA ALA A 246 7.52 -12.17 -10.63
C ALA A 246 8.86 -12.91 -10.63
N PRO A 247 8.92 -14.20 -10.24
CA PRO A 247 10.16 -14.96 -10.25
C PRO A 247 10.83 -15.00 -11.63
N SER A 248 12.14 -14.77 -11.70
CA SER A 248 12.93 -14.99 -12.92
C SER A 248 13.34 -16.47 -13.09
N ALA A 249 13.38 -17.22 -11.99
CA ALA A 249 13.74 -18.62 -11.88
C ALA A 249 13.14 -19.23 -10.59
N PRO A 250 13.02 -20.58 -10.47
CA PRO A 250 12.47 -21.23 -9.28
C PRO A 250 13.20 -20.92 -7.97
N GLU A 251 14.50 -20.64 -8.03
CA GLU A 251 15.37 -20.38 -6.86
C GLU A 251 15.49 -18.88 -6.53
N SER A 252 14.78 -18.03 -7.27
CA SER A 252 14.89 -16.58 -7.15
C SER A 252 14.41 -16.07 -5.78
N PHE A 253 14.82 -14.87 -5.37
CA PHE A 253 14.35 -14.33 -4.08
C PHE A 253 12.84 -14.08 -4.09
N VAL A 254 12.24 -13.71 -5.22
CA VAL A 254 10.78 -13.56 -5.37
C VAL A 254 10.08 -14.91 -5.28
N ALA A 255 10.62 -15.99 -5.86
CA ALA A 255 10.06 -17.33 -5.68
C ALA A 255 10.03 -17.71 -4.19
N ARG A 256 11.16 -17.54 -3.50
CA ARG A 256 11.27 -17.78 -2.05
C ARG A 256 10.35 -16.87 -1.22
N PHE A 257 10.09 -15.65 -1.66
CA PHE A 257 9.15 -14.74 -1.02
C PHE A 257 7.72 -15.28 -1.15
N LEU A 258 7.30 -15.61 -2.38
CA LEU A 258 5.96 -16.13 -2.67
C LEU A 258 5.70 -17.45 -1.93
N ASP A 259 6.68 -18.35 -1.83
CA ASP A 259 6.55 -19.60 -1.08
C ASP A 259 6.26 -19.37 0.42
N ARG A 260 6.84 -18.30 1.00
CA ARG A 260 6.70 -17.99 2.43
C ARG A 260 5.49 -17.11 2.76
N ARG A 261 5.16 -16.17 1.88
CA ARG A 261 4.17 -15.10 2.14
C ARG A 261 2.92 -15.20 1.26
N GLY A 262 2.97 -15.95 0.17
CA GLY A 262 2.02 -15.84 -0.92
C GLY A 262 2.26 -14.55 -1.71
N ALA A 263 1.35 -14.27 -2.66
CA ALA A 263 1.30 -12.97 -3.30
C ALA A 263 0.96 -11.88 -2.26
N SER A 264 1.65 -10.75 -2.33
CA SER A 264 1.43 -9.57 -1.50
C SER A 264 2.29 -8.40 -1.96
N VAL A 265 2.09 -7.23 -1.35
CA VAL A 265 3.07 -6.15 -1.41
C VAL A 265 4.41 -6.65 -0.85
N HIS A 266 5.48 -6.39 -1.58
CA HIS A 266 6.85 -6.76 -1.23
C HIS A 266 7.60 -5.60 -0.59
N HIS A 267 7.53 -4.41 -1.19
CA HIS A 267 8.22 -3.22 -0.71
C HIS A 267 7.55 -1.94 -1.23
N VAL A 268 7.91 -0.81 -0.64
CA VAL A 268 7.57 0.53 -1.13
C VAL A 268 8.86 1.28 -1.45
N THR A 269 8.86 1.97 -2.58
CA THR A 269 10.03 2.68 -3.08
C THR A 269 9.82 4.18 -2.96
N PHE A 270 10.72 4.85 -2.27
CA PHE A 270 10.76 6.31 -2.18
C PHE A 270 11.89 6.86 -3.04
N GLU A 271 11.56 7.83 -3.87
CA GLU A 271 12.56 8.60 -4.59
C GLU A 271 13.11 9.69 -3.69
N VAL A 272 14.44 9.75 -3.58
CA VAL A 272 15.15 10.75 -2.77
C VAL A 272 15.85 11.75 -3.68
N GLU A 273 15.90 13.01 -3.24
CA GLU A 273 16.55 14.10 -4.00
C GLU A 273 18.07 13.94 -4.09
N ASP A 274 18.68 13.56 -2.96
CA ASP A 274 20.11 13.47 -2.79
C ASP A 274 20.47 12.14 -2.13
N TRP A 275 21.21 11.32 -2.87
CA TRP A 275 21.64 9.99 -2.41
C TRP A 275 22.50 10.05 -1.15
N ASP A 276 23.50 10.93 -1.12
CA ASP A 276 24.46 10.99 -0.03
C ASP A 276 23.79 11.51 1.26
N ARG A 277 22.84 12.44 1.14
CA ARG A 277 21.97 12.87 2.25
C ARG A 277 21.15 11.70 2.77
N ALA A 278 20.46 10.95 1.91
CA ALA A 278 19.61 9.85 2.33
C ALA A 278 20.39 8.75 3.08
N VAL A 279 21.59 8.40 2.58
CA VAL A 279 22.49 7.45 3.24
C VAL A 279 23.00 8.01 4.59
N ALA A 280 23.38 9.28 4.64
CA ALA A 280 23.81 9.94 5.88
C ALA A 280 22.68 9.99 6.93
N ALA A 281 21.45 10.26 6.52
CA ALA A 281 20.27 10.23 7.38
C ALA A 281 20.03 8.83 7.96
N CYS A 282 20.14 7.78 7.15
CA CYS A 282 20.07 6.40 7.65
C CYS A 282 21.13 6.15 8.73
N GLY A 283 22.39 6.50 8.46
CA GLY A 283 23.48 6.36 9.42
C GLY A 283 23.27 7.18 10.70
N HIS A 284 22.76 8.41 10.60
CA HIS A 284 22.43 9.27 11.73
C HIS A 284 21.39 8.62 12.66
N HIS A 285 20.38 7.96 12.08
CA HIS A 285 19.32 7.27 12.81
C HIS A 285 19.68 5.84 13.24
N GLY A 286 20.91 5.40 13.00
CA GLY A 286 21.38 4.04 13.32
C GLY A 286 20.77 2.95 12.43
N VAL A 287 20.32 3.32 11.24
CA VAL A 287 19.70 2.44 10.26
C VAL A 287 20.71 2.02 9.20
N GLU A 288 20.89 0.71 9.04
CA GLU A 288 21.77 0.14 8.01
C GLU A 288 20.99 -0.09 6.71
N ILE A 289 21.49 0.47 5.61
CA ILE A 289 21.03 0.12 4.27
C ILE A 289 21.70 -1.17 3.80
N PHE A 290 21.07 -1.86 2.85
CA PHE A 290 21.64 -3.05 2.22
C PHE A 290 21.24 -3.17 0.75
N GLY A 291 21.91 -4.06 0.02
CA GLY A 291 21.57 -4.31 -1.37
C GLY A 291 21.83 -3.11 -2.29
N GLU A 292 22.81 -2.29 -1.94
CA GLU A 292 23.23 -1.13 -2.73
C GLU A 292 23.57 -1.55 -4.16
N ARG A 293 22.96 -0.87 -5.12
CA ARG A 293 23.25 -1.00 -6.55
C ARG A 293 23.24 0.38 -7.18
N ASP A 294 24.08 0.54 -8.19
CA ASP A 294 24.09 1.69 -9.07
C ASP A 294 24.17 1.22 -10.52
N GLY A 295 23.75 2.08 -11.43
CA GLY A 295 23.78 1.76 -12.84
C GLY A 295 23.41 2.95 -13.70
N GLU A 296 23.25 2.68 -14.99
CA GLU A 296 22.84 3.67 -15.97
C GLU A 296 21.78 3.05 -16.89
N THR A 297 20.67 3.77 -17.07
CA THR A 297 19.60 3.40 -17.99
C THR A 297 19.36 4.56 -18.94
N ARG A 298 19.54 4.33 -20.25
CA ARG A 298 19.38 5.35 -21.30
C ARG A 298 20.24 6.61 -21.08
N GLY A 299 21.45 6.47 -20.54
CA GLY A 299 22.34 7.60 -20.26
C GLY A 299 22.06 8.32 -18.94
N VAL A 300 21.07 7.87 -18.17
CA VAL A 300 20.72 8.44 -16.86
C VAL A 300 21.22 7.52 -15.76
N GLY A 301 22.10 8.05 -14.90
CA GLY A 301 22.63 7.35 -13.75
C GLY A 301 21.57 7.18 -12.66
N TRP A 302 21.60 6.05 -11.96
CA TRP A 302 20.70 5.76 -10.86
C TRP A 302 21.40 5.00 -9.74
N ARG A 303 20.83 5.08 -8.54
CA ARG A 303 21.27 4.36 -7.34
C ARG A 303 20.06 3.87 -6.57
N GLU A 304 20.22 2.74 -5.91
CA GLU A 304 19.20 2.19 -5.03
C GLU A 304 19.82 1.43 -3.85
N ALA A 305 19.05 1.34 -2.77
CA ALA A 305 19.34 0.45 -1.66
C ALA A 305 18.04 0.14 -0.92
N PHE A 306 18.10 -0.82 -0.01
CA PHE A 306 16.97 -1.23 0.81
C PHE A 306 17.21 -0.92 2.28
N ILE A 307 16.13 -0.60 2.99
CA ILE A 307 16.08 -0.48 4.45
C ILE A 307 15.26 -1.65 5.00
N HIS A 308 15.83 -2.36 5.97
CA HIS A 308 15.23 -3.58 6.48
C HIS A 308 13.91 -3.31 7.23
N PRO A 309 12.88 -4.17 7.11
CA PRO A 309 11.59 -4.02 7.83
C PRO A 309 11.70 -3.75 9.34
N ARG A 310 12.77 -4.24 9.97
CA ARG A 310 13.03 -4.04 11.41
C ARG A 310 13.23 -2.56 11.77
N ASP A 311 13.71 -1.76 10.81
CA ASP A 311 14.11 -0.36 10.99
C ASP A 311 13.05 0.62 10.46
N THR A 312 11.93 0.09 9.94
CA THR A 312 10.86 0.86 9.26
C THR A 312 9.46 0.54 9.79
N GLY A 313 9.35 -0.28 10.84
CA GLY A 313 8.07 -0.69 11.42
C GLY A 313 7.37 -1.86 10.72
N GLY A 314 8.11 -2.66 9.94
CA GLY A 314 7.61 -3.88 9.30
C GLY A 314 7.53 -3.80 7.77
N MET A 315 7.85 -2.65 7.18
CA MET A 315 7.81 -2.44 5.73
C MET A 315 9.21 -2.54 5.11
N LEU A 316 9.44 -3.42 4.13
CA LEU A 316 10.67 -3.31 3.34
C LEU A 316 10.60 -2.02 2.51
N VAL A 317 11.59 -1.15 2.66
CA VAL A 317 11.67 0.11 1.92
C VAL A 317 12.83 0.05 0.96
N GLN A 318 12.61 0.51 -0.26
CA GLN A 318 13.68 0.84 -1.19
C GLN A 318 13.83 2.36 -1.24
N ILE A 319 15.05 2.85 -1.14
CA ILE A 319 15.41 4.22 -1.49
C ILE A 319 15.98 4.21 -2.90
N PHE A 320 15.53 5.14 -3.73
CA PHE A 320 15.92 5.24 -5.12
C PHE A 320 16.32 6.68 -5.45
N TRP A 321 17.40 6.84 -6.20
CA TRP A 321 17.84 8.12 -6.73
C TRP A 321 18.13 7.97 -8.23
N GLN A 322 17.77 8.99 -9.00
CA GLN A 322 18.09 9.09 -10.42
C GLN A 322 18.63 10.49 -10.73
N ALA A 323 19.62 10.56 -11.61
CA ALA A 323 20.23 11.83 -12.00
C ALA A 323 19.25 12.75 -12.75
N GLU A 324 18.33 12.16 -13.52
CA GLU A 324 17.25 12.84 -14.22
C GLU A 324 15.99 11.95 -14.18
N PRO A 325 14.78 12.54 -14.23
CA PRO A 325 13.55 11.75 -14.26
C PRO A 325 13.45 10.82 -15.47
N GLY A 326 12.97 9.60 -15.27
CA GLY A 326 12.61 8.67 -16.34
C GLY A 326 13.45 7.39 -16.40
N VAL A 327 14.24 7.12 -15.36
CA VAL A 327 14.81 5.80 -15.12
C VAL A 327 13.73 4.87 -14.58
N TRP A 328 13.71 3.66 -15.14
CA TRP A 328 12.94 2.54 -14.62
C TRP A 328 13.93 1.42 -14.31
N ILE A 329 13.89 0.95 -13.08
CA ILE A 329 14.68 -0.15 -12.53
C ILE A 329 13.76 -1.30 -12.18
#